data_AF-A0A3S7UV37-F1
#
_entry.id   AF-A0A3S7UV37-F1
#
_cell.length_a   1.000
_cell.length_b   1.000
_cell.length_c   1.000
_cell.angle_alpha   90.00
_cell.angle_beta   90.00
_cell.angle_gamma   90.00
#
_symmetry.space_group_name_H-M   'P 1'
#
loop_
_entity.id
_entity.type
_entity.pdbx_description
1 polymer ?
#
loop_
_entity_poly.entity_id
_entity_poly.type
_entity_poly.pdbx_seq_one_letter_code
_entity_poly.pdbx_strand_id
1 'polypeptide(L)'
;GGEGGAASGSTVTSGSGPSVACSAGDSCAAGFVCFNPGCGAKGSTGVCKPVAATADAEPVCGCDDVTYWNSRLAAASSQLIRAEAACTNLATAKRCIGEGAGCNKGKGEVCAFPQLVCSNVAPDMGTCWAMPPSCDGATATARRCEGGNTGCENLCQMIKSGKSFRDDGGGC
;
A
#
# COMPACT_ATOMS: atom_id res chain seq x y z
N GLY A 1 -29.06 26.27 -46.62
CA GLY A 1 -27.79 25.52 -46.59
C GLY A 1 -27.64 24.96 -45.20
N GLY A 2 -27.58 23.64 -45.08
CA GLY A 2 -27.76 22.89 -43.83
C GLY A 2 -26.54 22.85 -42.90
N GLU A 3 -26.86 22.84 -41.60
CA GLU A 3 -26.52 21.88 -40.51
C GLU A 3 -25.12 21.26 -40.34
N GLY A 4 -24.64 21.34 -39.08
CA GLY A 4 -23.83 20.34 -38.34
C GLY A 4 -22.29 20.42 -38.54
N GLY A 5 -21.39 20.42 -37.55
CA GLY A 5 -21.40 19.99 -36.15
C GLY A 5 -20.24 19.00 -35.92
N ALA A 6 -19.30 19.26 -35.00
CA ALA A 6 -18.52 18.22 -34.29
C ALA A 6 -17.69 18.79 -33.15
N ALA A 7 -18.06 18.37 -31.93
CA ALA A 7 -17.31 18.56 -30.71
C ALA A 7 -16.07 17.65 -30.69
N SER A 8 -14.90 18.17 -30.30
CA SER A 8 -13.90 17.33 -29.65
C SER A 8 -14.30 17.18 -28.18
N GLY A 9 -15.34 16.38 -27.97
CA GLY A 9 -15.54 15.74 -26.68
C GLY A 9 -14.36 14.81 -26.45
N SER A 10 -13.56 15.08 -25.44
CA SER A 10 -12.82 14.01 -24.78
C SER A 10 -13.86 13.04 -24.26
N THR A 11 -14.20 12.03 -25.05
CA THR A 11 -14.76 10.80 -24.53
C THR A 11 -13.68 10.23 -23.63
N VAL A 12 -13.76 10.60 -22.36
CA VAL A 12 -13.28 9.76 -21.28
C VAL A 12 -14.10 8.50 -21.43
N THR A 13 -13.59 7.55 -22.20
CA THR A 13 -14.11 6.18 -22.23
C THR A 13 -13.74 5.60 -20.88
N SER A 14 -14.46 6.02 -19.84
CA SER A 14 -14.33 5.55 -18.47
C SER A 14 -14.75 4.10 -18.44
N GLY A 15 -13.81 3.19 -18.61
CA GLY A 15 -14.10 1.77 -18.67
C GLY A 15 -12.88 0.93 -18.99
N SER A 16 -11.73 1.32 -18.47
CA SER A 16 -10.47 0.67 -18.80
C SER A 16 -10.18 -0.41 -17.75
N GLY A 17 -10.57 -1.65 -18.10
CA GLY A 17 -10.36 -2.85 -17.30
C GLY A 17 -8.87 -3.29 -17.17
N PRO A 18 -8.59 -4.56 -16.81
CA PRO A 18 -7.28 -5.03 -16.32
C PRO A 18 -6.11 -4.96 -17.32
N SER A 19 -6.33 -4.57 -18.57
CA SER A 19 -5.32 -4.59 -19.64
C SER A 19 -5.01 -3.21 -20.21
N VAL A 20 -5.44 -2.14 -19.52
CA VAL A 20 -5.23 -0.78 -20.00
C VAL A 20 -3.98 -0.16 -19.39
N ALA A 21 -3.18 0.44 -20.28
CA ALA A 21 -2.06 1.29 -19.94
C ALA A 21 -2.52 2.46 -19.05
N CYS A 22 -1.82 2.71 -17.95
CA CYS A 22 -2.17 3.80 -17.04
C CYS A 22 -0.91 4.58 -16.60
N SER A 23 -1.10 5.85 -16.26
CA SER A 23 -0.03 6.73 -15.79
C SER A 23 -0.52 7.67 -14.69
N ALA A 24 0.34 8.58 -14.23
CA ALA A 24 -0.04 9.57 -13.22
C ALA A 24 -1.14 10.49 -13.79
N GLY A 25 -2.33 10.43 -13.19
CA GLY A 25 -3.51 11.19 -13.65
C GLY A 25 -4.51 10.38 -14.47
N ASP A 26 -4.15 9.18 -14.95
CA ASP A 26 -5.11 8.24 -15.55
C ASP A 26 -5.81 7.45 -14.45
N SER A 27 -7.14 7.55 -14.41
CA SER A 27 -7.95 6.81 -13.45
C SER A 27 -8.35 5.46 -14.07
N CYS A 28 -7.81 4.37 -13.55
CA CYS A 28 -8.35 3.05 -13.83
C CYS A 28 -9.85 3.00 -13.48
N ALA A 29 -10.61 2.10 -14.12
CA ALA A 29 -12.03 1.93 -13.79
C ALA A 29 -12.23 1.62 -12.30
N ALA A 30 -13.43 1.87 -11.77
CA ALA A 30 -13.75 1.56 -10.38
C ALA A 30 -13.43 0.09 -10.06
N GLY A 31 -12.74 -0.13 -8.94
CA GLY A 31 -12.25 -1.48 -8.55
C GLY A 31 -10.87 -1.83 -9.14
N PHE A 32 -10.21 -0.91 -9.84
CA PHE A 32 -8.84 -1.08 -10.34
C PHE A 32 -7.92 0.02 -9.84
N VAL A 33 -6.63 -0.28 -9.78
CA VAL A 33 -5.55 0.64 -9.40
C VAL A 33 -4.41 0.52 -10.39
N CYS A 34 -3.73 1.62 -10.66
CA CYS A 34 -2.62 1.62 -11.61
C CYS A 34 -1.34 1.08 -10.97
N PHE A 35 -0.83 -0.02 -11.52
CA PHE A 35 0.47 -0.58 -11.19
C PHE A 35 1.52 -0.06 -12.16
N ASN A 36 2.44 0.78 -11.71
CA ASN A 36 3.50 1.40 -12.50
C ASN A 36 4.83 1.38 -11.72
N PRO A 37 5.73 0.42 -11.99
CA PRO A 37 7.03 0.32 -11.30
C PRO A 37 7.90 1.57 -11.42
N GLY A 38 7.78 2.31 -12.54
CA GLY A 38 8.49 3.57 -12.76
C GLY A 38 7.77 4.80 -12.21
N CYS A 39 6.62 4.65 -11.56
CA CYS A 39 5.93 5.74 -10.85
C CYS A 39 5.73 7.03 -11.68
N GLY A 40 5.35 6.87 -12.95
CA GLY A 40 5.12 7.99 -13.86
C GLY A 40 6.40 8.61 -14.44
N ALA A 41 7.58 8.00 -14.25
CA ALA A 41 8.78 8.37 -14.98
C ALA A 41 8.53 8.35 -16.49
N LYS A 42 9.19 9.26 -17.24
CA LYS A 42 9.02 9.35 -18.70
C LYS A 42 9.29 7.99 -19.36
N GLY A 43 8.32 7.53 -20.16
CA GLY A 43 8.39 6.23 -20.83
C GLY A 43 7.96 5.03 -19.96
N SER A 44 7.61 5.24 -18.69
CA SER A 44 7.06 4.19 -17.83
C SER A 44 5.54 4.14 -17.94
N THR A 45 5.04 3.10 -18.58
CA THR A 45 3.60 2.83 -18.70
C THR A 45 3.20 1.79 -17.65
N GLY A 46 2.18 2.11 -16.86
CA GLY A 46 1.59 1.19 -15.89
C GLY A 46 0.48 0.34 -16.48
N VAL A 47 -0.06 -0.57 -15.69
CA VAL A 47 -1.21 -1.42 -16.05
C VAL A 47 -2.25 -1.36 -14.94
N CYS A 48 -3.53 -1.20 -15.31
CA CYS A 48 -4.62 -1.29 -14.34
C CYS A 48 -4.77 -2.71 -13.81
N LYS A 49 -4.68 -2.90 -12.49
CA LYS A 49 -4.89 -4.19 -11.81
C LYS A 49 -6.08 -4.11 -10.86
N PRO A 50 -6.81 -5.21 -10.64
CA PRO A 50 -7.87 -5.24 -9.63
C PRO A 50 -7.35 -4.84 -8.25
N VAL A 51 -8.13 -4.08 -7.49
CA VAL A 51 -7.84 -3.83 -6.08
C VAL A 51 -8.14 -5.08 -5.24
N ALA A 52 -7.56 -5.13 -4.05
CA ALA A 52 -7.78 -6.17 -3.04
C ALA A 52 -9.27 -6.43 -2.84
N ALA A 53 -9.65 -7.70 -2.93
CA ALA A 53 -11.03 -8.13 -2.79
C ALA A 53 -11.48 -8.15 -1.32
N THR A 54 -10.57 -8.44 -0.40
CA THR A 54 -10.83 -8.52 1.04
C THR A 54 -10.23 -7.31 1.79
N ALA A 55 -10.49 -7.25 3.09
CA ALA A 55 -9.87 -6.27 4.00
C ALA A 55 -8.52 -6.77 4.57
N ASP A 56 -8.06 -7.96 4.15
CA ASP A 56 -6.83 -8.56 4.65
C ASP A 56 -5.57 -7.83 4.17
N ALA A 57 -4.44 -8.21 4.77
CA ALA A 57 -3.14 -7.70 4.39
C ALA A 57 -2.74 -8.26 3.02
N GLU A 58 -2.63 -7.38 2.04
CA GLU A 58 -2.04 -7.65 0.73
C GLU A 58 -1.10 -6.48 0.42
N PRO A 59 0.00 -6.32 1.18
CA PRO A 59 0.72 -5.06 1.24
C PRO A 59 1.32 -4.69 -0.11
N VAL A 60 1.13 -3.43 -0.49
CA VAL A 60 1.67 -2.87 -1.73
C VAL A 60 2.49 -1.63 -1.44
N CYS A 61 3.51 -1.37 -2.25
CA CYS A 61 4.34 -0.19 -2.12
C CYS A 61 3.81 0.90 -3.06
N GLY A 62 3.40 2.03 -2.48
CA GLY A 62 3.00 3.20 -3.22
C GLY A 62 4.19 3.91 -3.87
N CYS A 63 3.90 4.72 -4.88
CA CYS A 63 4.90 5.60 -5.50
C CYS A 63 5.30 6.79 -4.59
N ASP A 64 4.57 7.01 -3.51
CA ASP A 64 4.90 7.91 -2.39
C ASP A 64 5.80 7.24 -1.33
N ASP A 65 6.30 6.04 -1.63
CA ASP A 65 7.17 5.22 -0.79
C ASP A 65 6.54 4.78 0.55
N VAL A 66 5.21 4.88 0.66
CA VAL A 66 4.42 4.37 1.79
C VAL A 66 3.93 2.96 1.46
N THR A 67 4.01 2.06 2.44
CA THR A 67 3.37 0.75 2.31
C THR A 67 1.88 0.91 2.56
N TYR A 68 1.02 0.48 1.65
CA TYR A 68 -0.42 0.41 1.88
C TYR A 68 -0.78 -0.99 2.34
N TRP A 69 -1.63 -1.10 3.37
CA TRP A 69 -2.12 -2.38 3.90
C TRP A 69 -2.63 -3.31 2.79
N ASN A 70 -3.30 -2.72 1.80
CA ASN A 70 -3.66 -3.37 0.56
C ASN A 70 -3.83 -2.38 -0.58
N SER A 71 -3.97 -2.90 -1.80
CA SER A 71 -4.16 -2.09 -3.02
C SER A 71 -5.46 -1.29 -3.05
N ARG A 72 -6.48 -1.70 -2.29
CA ARG A 72 -7.73 -0.92 -2.11
C ARG A 72 -7.47 0.38 -1.36
N LEU A 73 -6.65 0.35 -0.30
CA LEU A 73 -6.26 1.57 0.42
C LEU A 73 -5.37 2.49 -0.43
N ALA A 74 -4.47 1.92 -1.23
CA ALA A 74 -3.66 2.70 -2.18
C ALA A 74 -4.56 3.43 -3.20
N ALA A 75 -5.54 2.73 -3.77
CA ALA A 75 -6.51 3.30 -4.70
C ALA A 75 -7.35 4.41 -4.06
N ALA A 76 -7.85 4.21 -2.83
CA ALA A 76 -8.60 5.21 -2.08
C ALA A 76 -7.77 6.48 -1.80
N SER A 77 -6.45 6.33 -1.71
CA SER A 77 -5.50 7.43 -1.54
C SER A 77 -5.00 8.02 -2.86
N SER A 78 -5.60 7.61 -3.99
CA SER A 78 -5.20 7.99 -5.35
C SER A 78 -3.71 7.76 -5.62
N GLN A 79 -3.12 6.72 -5.03
CA GLN A 79 -1.72 6.38 -5.25
C GLN A 79 -1.54 5.34 -6.34
N LEU A 80 -0.48 5.53 -7.13
CA LEU A 80 0.06 4.51 -8.01
C LEU A 80 0.80 3.46 -7.18
N ILE A 81 0.76 2.21 -7.62
CA ILE A 81 1.50 1.12 -6.99
C ILE A 81 2.81 0.90 -7.76
N ARG A 82 3.92 0.96 -7.05
CA ARG A 82 5.25 0.62 -7.57
C ARG A 82 5.47 -0.89 -7.59
N ALA A 83 5.11 -1.56 -6.50
CA ALA A 83 5.40 -2.97 -6.27
C ALA A 83 4.26 -3.65 -5.50
N GLU A 84 3.97 -4.91 -5.84
CA GLU A 84 3.01 -5.79 -5.15
C GLU A 84 3.68 -6.44 -3.91
N ALA A 85 4.34 -5.62 -3.12
CA ALA A 85 4.98 -5.97 -1.87
C ALA A 85 5.14 -4.70 -1.03
N ALA A 86 5.33 -4.85 0.28
CA ALA A 86 5.66 -3.73 1.16
C ALA A 86 6.92 -2.98 0.71
N CYS A 87 7.00 -1.68 1.00
CA CYS A 87 8.18 -0.88 0.68
C CYS A 87 9.42 -1.25 1.54
N THR A 88 9.29 -2.05 2.60
CA THR A 88 10.30 -2.26 3.66
C THR A 88 11.74 -2.46 3.17
N ASN A 89 11.92 -3.20 2.08
CA ASN A 89 13.23 -3.55 1.52
C ASN A 89 13.74 -2.56 0.46
N LEU A 90 12.99 -1.51 0.18
CA LEU A 90 13.38 -0.47 -0.77
C LEU A 90 14.18 0.62 -0.07
N ALA A 91 15.20 1.13 -0.77
CA ALA A 91 15.99 2.28 -0.32
C ALA A 91 15.14 3.55 -0.21
N THR A 92 14.09 3.67 -1.02
CA THR A 92 13.19 4.83 -1.03
C THR A 92 12.11 4.79 0.04
N ALA A 93 11.92 3.64 0.70
CA ALA A 93 10.84 3.45 1.67
C ALA A 93 10.77 4.57 2.69
N LYS A 94 9.58 5.14 2.89
CA LYS A 94 9.37 6.20 3.87
C LYS A 94 9.63 5.65 5.28
N ARG A 95 10.73 6.11 5.88
CA ARG A 95 11.18 5.66 7.20
C ARG A 95 10.53 6.45 8.32
N CYS A 96 10.44 5.82 9.47
CA CYS A 96 9.94 6.43 10.69
C CYS A 96 10.68 5.91 11.92
N ILE A 97 10.57 6.65 13.02
CA ILE A 97 11.19 6.29 14.30
C ILE A 97 10.19 6.50 15.44
N GLY A 98 10.38 5.78 16.55
CA GLY A 98 9.61 5.93 17.78
C GLY A 98 8.09 5.90 17.55
N GLU A 99 7.37 6.90 18.08
CA GLU A 99 5.90 7.04 17.99
C GLU A 99 5.38 7.45 16.59
N GLY A 100 6.10 7.04 15.54
CA GLY A 100 5.80 7.31 14.15
C GLY A 100 6.20 8.70 13.65
N ALA A 101 7.27 9.26 14.22
CA ALA A 101 7.91 10.42 13.62
C ALA A 101 8.38 10.07 12.20
N GLY A 102 7.93 10.85 11.20
CA GLY A 102 8.14 10.57 9.78
C GLY A 102 6.88 10.14 9.03
N CYS A 103 5.88 9.58 9.72
CA CYS A 103 4.62 9.17 9.09
C CYS A 103 3.55 10.26 9.15
N ASN A 104 2.70 10.33 8.13
CA ASN A 104 1.59 11.27 8.07
C ASN A 104 0.36 10.70 8.80
N LYS A 105 0.23 11.06 10.08
CA LYS A 105 -0.91 10.65 10.92
C LYS A 105 -2.25 11.11 10.35
N GLY A 106 -2.30 12.25 9.65
CA GLY A 106 -3.51 12.76 9.00
C GLY A 106 -3.99 11.90 7.82
N LYS A 107 -3.13 11.03 7.27
CA LYS A 107 -3.48 10.03 6.25
C LYS A 107 -3.68 8.61 6.82
N GLY A 108 -3.69 8.45 8.14
CA GLY A 108 -3.78 7.13 8.77
C GLY A 108 -2.51 6.30 8.64
N GLU A 109 -1.35 6.94 8.41
CA GLU A 109 -0.07 6.24 8.39
C GLU A 109 0.40 5.92 9.82
N VAL A 110 0.88 4.69 10.01
CA VAL A 110 1.45 4.17 11.26
C VAL A 110 2.86 3.66 11.00
N CYS A 111 3.74 3.79 11.98
CA CYS A 111 5.08 3.24 11.88
C CYS A 111 5.07 1.74 12.18
N ALA A 112 5.38 0.93 11.17
CA ALA A 112 5.54 -0.50 11.31
C ALA A 112 7.01 -0.85 11.53
N PHE A 113 7.26 -1.80 12.42
CA PHE A 113 8.59 -2.28 12.80
C PHE A 113 8.79 -3.76 12.41
N PRO A 114 8.82 -4.08 11.11
CA PRO A 114 9.09 -5.44 10.66
C PRO A 114 10.55 -5.82 10.92
N GLN A 115 10.77 -7.04 11.42
CA GLN A 115 12.10 -7.63 11.61
C GLN A 115 12.23 -8.89 10.76
N LEU A 116 13.37 -9.06 10.07
CA LEU A 116 13.68 -10.31 9.36
C LEU A 116 13.92 -11.46 10.32
N VAL A 117 14.56 -11.15 11.46
CA VAL A 117 14.80 -12.08 12.57
C VAL A 117 14.39 -11.36 13.83
N CYS A 118 13.52 -11.96 14.64
CA CYS A 118 13.13 -11.37 15.91
C CYS A 118 14.35 -11.25 16.82
N SER A 119 14.72 -10.01 17.09
CA SER A 119 15.70 -9.62 18.09
C SER A 119 14.98 -9.03 19.30
N ASN A 120 15.57 -9.20 20.48
CA ASN A 120 15.11 -8.51 21.69
C ASN A 120 15.46 -7.01 21.67
N VAL A 121 16.14 -6.53 20.62
CA VAL A 121 16.41 -5.12 20.38
C VAL A 121 15.32 -4.58 19.48
N ALA A 122 14.56 -3.58 19.98
CA ALA A 122 13.61 -2.85 19.15
C ALA A 122 14.36 -2.18 17.99
N PRO A 123 13.87 -2.27 16.75
CA PRO A 123 14.53 -1.62 15.63
C PRO A 123 14.45 -0.09 15.77
N ASP A 124 15.59 0.57 15.59
CA ASP A 124 15.66 2.04 15.68
C ASP A 124 14.86 2.74 14.57
N MET A 125 14.55 2.03 13.49
CA MET A 125 13.83 2.54 12.33
C MET A 125 12.75 1.57 11.85
N GLY A 126 11.56 2.11 11.62
CA GLY A 126 10.44 1.44 10.95
C GLY A 126 10.19 1.99 9.55
N THR A 127 9.06 1.56 8.99
CA THR A 127 8.54 2.05 7.70
C THR A 127 7.10 2.52 7.88
N CYS A 128 6.70 3.57 7.18
CA CYS A 128 5.34 4.08 7.26
C CYS A 128 4.37 3.20 6.47
N TRP A 129 3.28 2.81 7.15
CA TRP A 129 2.21 2.00 6.59
C TRP A 129 0.89 2.75 6.66
N ALA A 130 0.22 2.93 5.53
CA ALA A 130 -1.16 3.39 5.48
C ALA A 130 -2.09 2.24 5.88
N MET A 131 -2.66 2.36 7.09
CA MET A 131 -3.42 1.29 7.75
C MET A 131 -4.93 1.51 7.63
N PRO A 132 -5.74 0.44 7.70
CA PRO A 132 -7.18 0.58 7.79
C PRO A 132 -7.59 1.26 9.12
N PRO A 133 -8.71 2.01 9.13
CA PRO A 133 -9.16 2.75 10.30
C PRO A 133 -9.49 1.83 11.49
N SER A 134 -10.02 0.63 11.22
CA SER A 134 -10.14 -0.47 12.19
C SER A 134 -9.46 -1.73 11.66
N CYS A 135 -9.24 -2.72 12.53
CA CYS A 135 -8.70 -4.02 12.14
C CYS A 135 -9.81 -5.06 11.90
N ASP A 136 -11.05 -4.60 11.68
CA ASP A 136 -12.18 -5.51 11.47
C ASP A 136 -12.02 -6.20 10.11
N GLY A 137 -12.11 -7.53 10.10
CA GLY A 137 -11.88 -8.32 8.90
C GLY A 137 -10.42 -8.49 8.51
N ALA A 138 -9.46 -7.93 9.26
CA ALA A 138 -8.04 -8.24 9.10
C ALA A 138 -7.73 -9.55 9.84
N THR A 139 -7.45 -10.61 9.10
CA THR A 139 -7.13 -11.94 9.62
C THR A 139 -5.64 -12.26 9.56
N ALA A 140 -4.85 -11.45 8.83
CA ALA A 140 -3.41 -11.60 8.76
C ALA A 140 -2.76 -11.62 10.14
N THR A 141 -1.89 -12.61 10.36
CA THR A 141 -1.13 -12.77 11.60
C THR A 141 0.36 -12.64 11.33
N ALA A 142 1.12 -12.25 12.34
CA ALA A 142 2.57 -12.28 12.30
C ALA A 142 3.11 -12.66 13.69
N ARG A 143 4.40 -13.00 13.75
CA ARG A 143 5.06 -13.35 15.01
C ARG A 143 5.48 -12.07 15.74
N ARG A 144 5.09 -11.93 17.01
CA ARG A 144 5.62 -10.88 17.88
C ARG A 144 7.11 -11.12 18.14
N CYS A 145 7.93 -10.07 18.12
CA CYS A 145 9.36 -10.19 18.45
C CYS A 145 9.71 -9.81 19.90
N GLU A 146 8.83 -9.09 20.59
CA GLU A 146 9.05 -8.62 21.97
C GLU A 146 8.62 -9.62 23.04
N GLY A 147 9.35 -9.62 24.17
CA GLY A 147 8.97 -10.31 25.40
C GLY A 147 9.19 -11.83 25.38
N GLY A 148 10.01 -12.35 24.46
CA GLY A 148 10.29 -13.78 24.32
C GLY A 148 9.08 -14.61 23.85
N ASN A 149 7.96 -13.95 23.54
CA ASN A 149 6.75 -14.59 23.07
C ASN A 149 6.84 -14.79 21.55
N THR A 150 6.94 -16.05 21.12
CA THR A 150 6.95 -16.43 19.70
C THR A 150 5.56 -16.64 19.11
N GLY A 151 4.52 -16.22 19.85
CA GLY A 151 3.12 -16.39 19.48
C GLY A 151 2.72 -15.58 18.24
N CYS A 152 1.74 -16.14 17.53
CA CYS A 152 1.04 -15.49 16.44
C CYS A 152 0.03 -14.49 16.98
N GLU A 153 0.13 -13.24 16.53
CA GLU A 153 -0.83 -12.19 16.85
C GLU A 153 -1.34 -11.52 15.58
N ASN A 154 -2.47 -10.84 15.69
CA ASN A 154 -3.06 -10.10 14.58
C ASN A 154 -2.10 -8.99 14.11
N LEU A 155 -1.72 -9.02 12.84
CA LEU A 155 -0.73 -8.11 12.24
C LEU A 155 -1.20 -6.65 12.30
N CYS A 156 -2.48 -6.40 12.01
CA CYS A 156 -3.03 -5.05 12.03
C CYS A 156 -2.93 -4.44 13.45
N GLN A 157 -3.27 -5.22 14.48
CA GLN A 157 -3.16 -4.77 15.87
C GLN A 157 -1.70 -4.56 16.30
N MET A 158 -0.77 -5.40 15.86
CA MET A 158 0.65 -5.22 16.16
C MET A 158 1.20 -3.93 15.57
N ILE A 159 0.97 -3.67 14.28
CA ILE A 159 1.41 -2.44 13.63
C ILE A 159 0.81 -1.22 14.34
N LYS A 160 -0.50 -1.23 14.61
CA LYS A 160 -1.19 -0.11 15.27
C LYS A 160 -0.75 0.11 16.72
N SER A 161 -0.28 -0.92 17.41
CA SER A 161 0.27 -0.83 18.76
C SER A 161 1.77 -0.51 18.79
N GLY A 162 2.41 -0.34 17.63
CA GLY A 162 3.84 -0.02 17.53
C GLY A 162 4.76 -1.17 17.95
N LYS A 163 4.24 -2.40 18.04
CA LYS A 163 5.03 -3.58 18.38
C LYS A 163 5.84 -4.02 17.19
N SER A 164 7.05 -4.49 17.45
CA SER A 164 7.88 -5.15 16.45
C SER A 164 7.41 -6.57 16.16
N PHE A 165 7.44 -6.95 14.89
CA PHE A 165 6.91 -8.21 14.41
C PHE A 165 7.75 -8.77 13.27
N ARG A 166 7.62 -10.07 13.02
CA ARG A 166 8.16 -10.75 11.85
C ARG A 166 6.99 -11.34 11.07
N ASP A 167 6.84 -10.92 9.82
CA ASP A 167 5.87 -11.47 8.88
C ASP A 167 6.53 -12.57 8.06
N ASP A 168 6.06 -13.81 8.20
CA ASP A 168 6.54 -14.97 7.43
C ASP A 168 5.67 -15.22 6.17
N GLY A 169 4.87 -14.23 5.73
CA GLY A 169 4.18 -14.24 4.43
C GLY A 169 2.88 -15.05 4.39
N GLY A 170 2.03 -14.92 5.42
CA GLY A 170 0.73 -15.60 5.49
C GLY A 170 0.55 -16.54 6.67
N GLY A 171 1.47 -16.51 7.63
CA GLY A 171 1.34 -17.19 8.90
C GLY A 171 2.53 -16.95 9.81
N CYS A 172 2.45 -17.62 10.94
CA CYS A 172 3.53 -18.03 11.81
C CYS A 172 3.18 -19.46 12.26
#